data_AF-A0A0G4MMM7-F1
#
_entry.id   AF-A0A0G4MMM7-F1
#
_cell.length_a   1.000
_cell.length_b   1.000
_cell.length_c   1.000
_cell.angle_alpha   90.00
_cell.angle_beta   90.00
_cell.angle_gamma   90.00
#
_symmetry.space_group_name_H-M   'P 1'
#
loop_
_entity.id
_entity.type
_entity.pdbx_description
1 polymer ?
#
loop_
_entity_poly.entity_id
_entity_poly.type
_entity_poly.pdbx_seq_one_letter_code
_entity_poly.pdbx_strand_id
1 'polypeptide(L)'
;VGAINSAWAEDTSYSNFGPSVDILAPGTNVLSLGYTSNTSTRTLTGTSMAAPHVAGLALYLAAFENINTPAALRNRIVALGTSGRATGIRGGSPNLIAYNGNA
;
A
#
# COMPACT_ATOMS: atom_id res chain seq x y z
N VAL A 1 4.92 -3.71 -3.58
CA VAL A 1 3.70 -3.43 -2.79
C VAL A 1 2.63 -4.46 -3.15
N GLY A 2 2.16 -5.23 -2.17
CA GLY A 2 1.02 -6.14 -2.34
C GLY A 2 -0.30 -5.46 -2.03
N ALA A 3 -1.42 -6.10 -2.39
CA ALA A 3 -2.76 -5.52 -2.24
C ALA A 3 -3.60 -6.23 -1.18
N ILE A 4 -4.31 -5.44 -0.39
CA ILE A 4 -5.35 -5.92 0.54
C ILE A 4 -6.71 -5.32 0.20
N ASN A 5 -7.77 -6.01 0.64
CA ASN A 5 -9.15 -5.53 0.57
C ASN A 5 -9.62 -4.92 1.90
N SER A 6 -10.87 -4.43 1.93
CA SER A 6 -11.48 -3.78 3.09
C SER A 6 -11.70 -4.71 4.30
N ALA A 7 -11.58 -6.04 4.12
CA ALA A 7 -11.64 -7.03 5.20
C ALA A 7 -10.25 -7.36 5.78
N TRP A 8 -9.21 -6.58 5.44
CA TRP A 8 -7.83 -6.81 5.86
C TRP A 8 -7.27 -8.14 5.34
N ALA A 9 -7.72 -8.63 4.18
CA ALA A 9 -7.18 -9.85 3.57
C ALA A 9 -6.31 -9.51 2.36
N GLU A 10 -5.17 -10.21 2.20
CA GLU A 10 -4.39 -10.17 0.95
C GLU A 10 -5.26 -10.72 -0.19
N ASP A 11 -5.42 -9.96 -1.27
CA ASP A 11 -6.32 -10.36 -2.35
C ASP A 11 -5.64 -11.40 -3.24
N THR A 12 -6.04 -12.66 -3.06
CA THR A 12 -5.35 -13.81 -3.67
C THR A 12 -5.65 -13.98 -5.16
N SER A 13 -6.69 -13.31 -5.66
CA SER A 13 -7.13 -13.42 -7.05
C SER A 13 -6.20 -12.69 -8.03
N TYR A 14 -5.45 -11.68 -7.57
CA TYR A 14 -4.59 -10.89 -8.43
C TYR A 14 -3.28 -10.39 -7.78
N SER A 15 -3.18 -10.31 -6.45
CA SER A 15 -1.95 -9.82 -5.81
C SER A 15 -0.86 -10.87 -5.93
N ASN A 16 0.32 -10.46 -6.41
CA ASN A 16 1.53 -11.25 -6.20
C ASN A 16 1.91 -11.26 -4.70
N PHE A 17 2.70 -12.26 -4.33
CA PHE A 17 3.08 -12.56 -2.95
C PHE A 17 4.53 -13.04 -2.89
N GLY A 18 5.06 -13.18 -1.67
CA GLY A 18 6.39 -13.70 -1.40
C GLY A 18 7.33 -12.69 -0.75
N PRO A 19 8.56 -13.12 -0.42
CA PRO A 19 9.52 -12.31 0.33
C PRO A 19 9.99 -11.04 -0.41
N SER A 20 9.75 -10.95 -1.72
CA SER A 20 10.03 -9.73 -2.50
C SER A 20 8.98 -8.63 -2.32
N VAL A 21 7.87 -8.90 -1.65
CA VAL A 21 6.90 -7.87 -1.25
C VAL A 21 7.42 -7.19 0.01
N ASP A 22 7.57 -5.87 -0.01
CA ASP A 22 8.00 -5.13 1.18
C ASP A 22 6.85 -4.78 2.14
N ILE A 23 5.67 -4.47 1.59
CA ILE A 23 4.52 -3.95 2.33
C ILE A 23 3.20 -4.14 1.55
N LEU A 24 2.09 -4.19 2.28
CA LEU A 24 0.73 -4.28 1.77
C LEU A 24 0.00 -2.93 1.87
N ALA A 25 -0.87 -2.63 0.92
CA ALA A 25 -1.70 -1.42 0.93
C ALA A 25 -3.08 -1.67 0.27
N PRO A 26 -4.07 -0.78 0.47
CA PRO A 26 -5.39 -0.92 -0.14
C PRO A 26 -5.32 -1.00 -1.67
N GLY A 27 -5.77 -2.11 -2.24
CA GLY A 27 -5.74 -2.35 -3.70
C GLY A 27 -7.04 -2.86 -4.29
N THR A 28 -8.00 -3.31 -3.48
CA THR A 28 -9.32 -3.78 -3.96
C THR A 28 -10.37 -2.69 -3.81
N ASN A 29 -11.16 -2.46 -4.88
CA ASN A 29 -12.25 -1.47 -4.92
C ASN A 29 -11.82 -0.05 -4.51
N VAL A 30 -10.68 0.40 -5.04
CA VAL A 30 -10.13 1.73 -4.78
C VAL A 30 -10.76 2.74 -5.73
N LEU A 31 -11.50 3.70 -5.17
CA LEU A 31 -12.04 4.85 -5.90
C LEU A 31 -10.94 5.89 -6.18
N SER A 32 -10.85 6.36 -7.41
CA SER A 32 -9.97 7.46 -7.80
C SER A 32 -10.55 8.25 -8.98
N LEU A 33 -9.77 9.18 -9.52
CA LEU A 33 -10.13 10.00 -10.68
C LEU A 33 -10.23 9.15 -11.96
N GLY A 34 -11.18 9.50 -12.82
CA GLY A 34 -11.32 8.96 -14.17
C GLY A 34 -10.77 9.92 -15.22
N TYR A 35 -10.58 9.41 -16.45
CA TYR A 35 -10.09 10.22 -17.58
C TYR A 35 -11.21 10.76 -18.49
N THR A 36 -12.47 10.40 -18.23
CA THR A 36 -13.59 10.69 -19.15
C THR A 36 -14.16 12.10 -19.00
N SER A 37 -13.94 12.75 -17.86
CA SER A 37 -14.23 14.17 -17.63
C SER A 37 -13.47 14.72 -16.41
N ASN A 38 -13.45 16.04 -16.24
CA ASN A 38 -12.82 16.74 -15.10
C ASN A 38 -13.43 16.40 -13.73
N THR A 39 -14.59 15.76 -13.70
CA THR A 39 -15.27 15.33 -12.47
C THR A 39 -15.48 13.83 -12.43
N SER A 40 -14.96 13.10 -13.42
CA SER A 40 -15.16 11.65 -13.51
C SER A 40 -14.35 10.92 -12.44
N THR A 41 -14.93 9.85 -11.93
CA THR A 41 -14.28 8.93 -11.00
C THR A 41 -14.39 7.50 -11.51
N ARG A 42 -13.47 6.64 -11.09
CA ARG A 42 -13.49 5.21 -11.38
C ARG A 42 -13.03 4.41 -10.17
N THR A 43 -13.69 3.29 -9.92
CA THR A 43 -13.28 2.31 -8.92
C THR A 43 -12.55 1.18 -9.63
N LEU A 44 -11.30 0.92 -9.21
CA LEU A 44 -10.45 -0.10 -9.81
C LEU A 44 -9.84 -1.01 -8.73
N THR A 45 -9.39 -2.17 -9.18
CA THR A 45 -8.76 -3.19 -8.34
C THR A 45 -7.43 -3.59 -8.95
N GLY A 46 -6.39 -3.68 -8.13
CA GLY A 46 -5.07 -4.11 -8.56
C GLY A 46 -3.95 -3.66 -7.62
N THR A 47 -2.78 -4.29 -7.73
CA THR A 47 -1.56 -3.80 -7.06
C THR A 47 -1.15 -2.42 -7.57
N SER A 48 -1.54 -2.05 -8.80
CA SER A 48 -1.42 -0.69 -9.34
C SER A 48 -2.24 0.35 -8.57
N MET A 49 -3.26 -0.06 -7.81
CA MET A 49 -4.03 0.81 -6.92
C MET A 49 -3.45 0.82 -5.49
N ALA A 50 -2.77 -0.25 -5.08
CA ALA A 50 -2.02 -0.31 -3.83
C ALA A 50 -0.73 0.55 -3.88
N ALA A 51 0.01 0.50 -4.99
CA ALA A 51 1.25 1.25 -5.16
C ALA A 51 1.14 2.78 -4.93
N PRO A 52 0.15 3.52 -5.47
CA PRO A 52 0.04 4.96 -5.27
C PRO A 52 -0.25 5.36 -3.82
N HIS A 53 -0.87 4.51 -3.00
CA HIS A 53 -0.99 4.75 -1.56
C HIS A 53 0.39 4.81 -0.89
N VAL A 54 1.29 3.87 -1.24
CA VAL A 54 2.66 3.85 -0.70
C VAL A 54 3.52 4.97 -1.27
N ALA A 55 3.32 5.34 -2.55
CA ALA A 55 4.01 6.50 -3.13
C ALA A 55 3.61 7.82 -2.45
N GLY A 56 2.32 8.02 -2.21
CA GLY A 56 1.82 9.16 -1.43
C GLY A 56 2.34 9.17 0.00
N LEU A 57 2.36 8.00 0.67
CA LEU A 57 2.95 7.85 1.98
C LEU A 57 4.44 8.20 2.01
N ALA A 58 5.21 7.76 1.00
CA ALA A 58 6.63 8.09 0.88
C ALA A 58 6.86 9.60 0.78
N LEU A 59 6.07 10.30 -0.06
CA LEU A 59 6.15 11.76 -0.17
C LEU A 59 5.72 12.46 1.12
N TYR A 60 4.65 11.99 1.77
CA TYR A 60 4.20 12.50 3.06
C TYR A 60 5.31 12.42 4.11
N LEU A 61 5.94 11.25 4.27
CA LEU A 61 7.03 11.05 5.23
C LEU A 61 8.30 11.82 4.86
N ALA A 62 8.62 11.92 3.56
CA ALA A 62 9.76 12.71 3.09
C ALA A 62 9.64 14.18 3.52
N ALA A 63 8.45 14.76 3.35
CA ALA A 63 8.16 16.13 3.73
C ALA A 63 8.03 16.30 5.26
N PHE A 64 7.31 15.39 5.92
CA PHE A 64 6.99 15.51 7.35
C PHE A 64 8.17 15.22 8.27
N GLU A 65 9.04 14.28 7.88
CA GLU A 65 10.18 13.83 8.70
C GLU A 65 11.54 14.25 8.10
N ASN A 66 11.54 15.03 7.01
CA ASN A 66 12.74 15.49 6.32
C ASN A 66 13.67 14.34 5.86
N ILE A 67 13.09 13.24 5.37
CA ILE A 67 13.83 12.08 4.87
C ILE A 67 14.09 12.25 3.37
N ASN A 68 15.35 12.26 2.97
CA ASN A 68 15.77 12.64 1.61
C ASN A 68 16.46 11.51 0.81
N THR A 69 16.46 10.26 1.29
CA THR A 69 17.00 9.12 0.54
C THR A 69 15.96 8.01 0.36
N PRO A 70 15.93 7.32 -0.81
CA PRO A 70 15.00 6.22 -1.05
C PRO A 70 15.13 5.08 -0.04
N ALA A 71 16.36 4.74 0.37
CA ALA A 71 16.61 3.68 1.33
C ALA A 71 16.06 4.03 2.72
N ALA A 72 16.27 5.26 3.21
CA ALA A 72 15.72 5.69 4.49
C ALA A 72 14.19 5.76 4.45
N LEU A 73 13.59 6.22 3.34
CA LEU A 73 12.13 6.23 3.17
C LEU A 73 11.55 4.82 3.19
N ARG A 74 12.13 3.88 2.43
CA ARG A 74 11.71 2.47 2.46
C ARG A 74 11.76 1.91 3.88
N ASN A 75 12.89 2.11 4.58
CA ASN A 75 13.06 1.60 5.94
C ASN A 75 12.04 2.21 6.91
N ARG A 76 11.75 3.51 6.78
CA ARG A 76 10.76 4.18 7.61
C ARG A 76 9.34 3.67 7.35
N ILE A 77 8.95 3.50 6.09
CA ILE A 77 7.65 2.96 5.69
C ILE A 77 7.46 1.55 6.26
N VAL A 78 8.47 0.68 6.14
CA VAL A 78 8.44 -0.68 6.68
C VAL A 78 8.38 -0.67 8.21
N ALA A 79 9.15 0.20 8.88
CA ALA A 79 9.15 0.31 10.34
C ALA A 79 7.82 0.82 10.91
N LEU A 80 7.10 1.66 10.17
CA LEU A 80 5.76 2.14 10.56
C LEU A 80 4.64 1.15 10.27
N GLY A 81 4.88 0.15 9.42
CA GLY A 81 3.85 -0.77 8.96
C GLY A 81 3.08 -1.44 10.11
N THR A 82 1.75 -1.47 10.03
CA THR A 82 0.93 -2.19 11.01
C THR A 82 1.16 -3.69 10.85
N SER A 83 1.78 -4.31 11.84
CA SER A 83 2.15 -5.72 11.82
C SER A 83 1.02 -6.64 12.26
N GLY A 84 0.89 -7.80 11.61
CA GLY A 84 0.06 -8.92 12.05
C GLY A 84 -1.45 -8.73 11.87
N ARG A 85 -1.90 -7.62 11.28
CA ARG A 85 -3.33 -7.31 11.12
C ARG A 85 -3.94 -7.95 9.87
N ALA A 86 -3.17 -8.15 8.81
CA ALA A 86 -3.72 -8.73 7.59
C ALA A 86 -3.87 -10.25 7.72
N THR A 87 -4.87 -10.79 7.04
CA THR A 87 -5.20 -12.22 6.98
C THR A 87 -4.92 -12.78 5.59
N GLY A 88 -4.82 -14.11 5.49
CA GLY A 88 -4.63 -14.78 4.20
C GLY A 88 -3.26 -14.51 3.54
N ILE A 89 -2.26 -14.10 4.32
CA ILE A 89 -0.90 -13.80 3.83
C ILE A 89 -0.25 -15.07 3.27
N ARG A 90 0.21 -15.02 2.01
CA ARG A 90 0.77 -16.19 1.30
C ARG A 90 2.28 -16.13 1.14
N GLY A 91 2.89 -17.31 1.03
CA GLY A 91 4.24 -17.51 0.49
C GLY A 91 5.38 -16.75 1.20
N GLY A 92 5.21 -16.39 2.46
CA GLY A 92 6.20 -15.61 3.22
C GLY A 92 6.21 -14.11 2.93
N SER A 93 5.15 -13.58 2.29
CA SER A 93 4.91 -12.13 2.28
C SER A 93 4.95 -11.56 3.72
N PRO A 94 5.45 -10.33 3.92
CA PRO A 94 5.36 -9.69 5.22
C PRO A 94 3.89 -9.37 5.53
N ASN A 95 3.49 -9.63 6.78
CA ASN A 95 2.21 -9.17 7.30
C ASN A 95 2.35 -7.73 7.81
N LEU A 96 2.63 -6.79 6.90
CA LEU A 96 2.85 -5.37 7.19
C LEU A 96 1.95 -4.52 6.30
N ILE A 97 1.10 -3.69 6.90
CA ILE A 97 0.18 -2.80 6.19
C ILE A 97 0.68 -1.36 6.28
N ALA A 98 0.71 -0.65 5.16
CA ALA A 98 1.12 0.76 5.10
C ALA A 98 0.35 1.62 6.11
N TYR A 99 1.08 2.44 6.87
CA TYR A 99 0.56 3.29 7.92
C TYR A 99 1.32 4.62 7.95
N ASN A 100 0.61 5.73 8.12
CA ASN A 100 1.20 7.08 8.08
C ASN A 100 1.72 7.58 9.43
N GLY A 101 1.66 6.77 10.48
CA GLY A 101 2.17 7.14 11.80
C GLY A 101 1.27 8.08 12.60
N ASN A 102 0.06 8.39 12.11
CA ASN A 102 -0.89 9.25 12.83
C ASN A 102 -2.00 8.40 13.46
N ALA A 103 -2.08 8.45 14.80
CA ALA A 103 -3.01 7.68 15.63
C ALA A 103 -4.26 8.50 15.98
#